data_AF-A0A4R3E1G5-F1
#
_entry.id   AF-A0A4R3E1G5-F1
#
_cell.length_a   1.000
_cell.length_b   1.000
_cell.length_c   1.000
_cell.angle_alpha   90.00
_cell.angle_beta   90.00
_cell.angle_gamma   90.00
#
_symmetry.space_group_name_H-M   'P 1'
#
loop_
_entity.id
_entity.type
_entity.pdbx_description
1 polymer ?
#
loop_
_entity_poly.entity_id
_entity_poly.type
_entity_poly.pdbx_seq_one_letter_code
_entity_poly.pdbx_strand_id
1 'polypeptide(L)' 'MGEAEQTVTTISEDEVDAVLAEANGDAREAIRMLLHDLAALAADAQRQVSNGYLRGFTTWKRVV' A
#
# COMPACT_ATOMS: atom_id res chain seq x y z
N MET A 1 -2.34 5.79 -21.16
CA MET A 1 -1.36 4.71 -20.99
C MET A 1 -0.31 5.25 -20.03
N GLY A 2 -0.57 5.12 -18.73
CA GLY A 2 0.35 5.61 -17.70
C GLY A 2 1.16 4.41 -17.25
N GLU A 3 2.38 4.29 -17.75
CA GLU A 3 3.35 3.35 -17.21
C GLU A 3 3.71 3.91 -15.83
N ALA A 4 3.09 3.33 -14.79
CA ALA A 4 3.51 3.59 -13.42
C ALA A 4 4.99 3.20 -13.38
N GLU A 5 5.85 4.21 -13.26
CA GLU A 5 7.27 4.08 -13.04
C GLU A 5 7.43 3.23 -11.78
N GLN A 6 7.58 1.92 -11.97
CA GLN A 6 7.90 1.01 -10.89
C GLN A 6 9.31 1.38 -10.48
N THR A 7 9.42 2.20 -9.43
CA THR A 7 10.67 2.44 -8.73
C THR A 7 11.11 1.08 -8.19
N VAL A 8 11.94 0.38 -8.97
CA VAL A 8 12.56 -0.88 -8.56
C VAL A 8 13.44 -0.54 -7.38
N THR A 9 12.87 -0.69 -6.18
CA THR A 9 13.64 -0.69 -4.94
C THR A 9 14.46 -1.97 -5.02
N THR A 10 15.77 -1.83 -5.18
CA THR A 10 16.68 -2.97 -5.23
C THR A 10 16.67 -3.64 -3.86
N ILE A 11 15.92 -4.73 -3.73
CA ILE A 11 15.94 -5.59 -2.54
C ILE A 11 17.28 -6.32 -2.53
N SER A 12 18.01 -6.24 -1.42
CA SER A 12 19.28 -6.95 -1.28
C SER A 12 19.06 -8.43 -0.93
N GLU A 13 20.04 -9.29 -1.24
CA GLU A 13 19.98 -10.71 -0.86
C GLU A 13 19.93 -10.88 0.66
N ASP A 14 20.61 -10.00 1.42
CA ASP A 14 20.58 -10.00 2.88
C ASP A 14 19.16 -9.75 3.43
N GLU A 15 18.36 -8.90 2.78
CA GLU A 15 16.96 -8.66 3.15
C GLU A 15 16.09 -9.89 2.88
N VAL A 16 16.35 -10.60 1.79
CA VAL A 16 15.66 -11.86 1.45
C VAL A 16 15.99 -12.95 2.46
N ASP A 17 17.26 -13.08 2.82
CA ASP A 17 17.74 -14.07 3.79
C ASP A 17 17.21 -13.79 5.20
N ALA A 18 17.08 -12.52 5.59
CA ALA A 18 16.46 -12.14 6.85
C ALA A 18 14.99 -12.60 6.93
N VAL A 19 14.20 -12.35 5.88
CA VAL A 19 12.79 -12.77 5.81
C VAL A 19 12.68 -14.30 5.78
N LEU A 20 13.57 -14.99 5.06
CA LEU A 20 13.62 -16.46 5.05
C LEU A 20 13.99 -17.03 6.43
N ALA A 21 14.90 -16.39 7.16
CA ALA A 21 15.27 -16.80 8.51
C ALA A 21 14.09 -16.64 9.49
N GLU A 22 13.33 -15.55 9.39
CA GLU A 22 12.11 -15.33 10.18
C GLU A 22 11.02 -16.37 9.87
N ALA A 23 10.92 -16.78 8.61
CA ALA A 23 10.03 -17.85 8.14
C ALA A 23 10.56 -19.26 8.44
N ASN A 24 11.63 -19.40 9.23
CA ASN A 24 12.26 -20.67 9.58
C ASN A 24 12.69 -21.50 8.33
N GLY A 25 13.07 -20.80 7.26
CA GLY A 25 13.51 -21.37 5.98
C GLY A 25 12.39 -21.78 5.02
N ASP A 26 11.10 -21.60 5.37
CA ASP A 26 10.01 -21.90 4.44
C ASP A 26 9.70 -20.71 3.53
N ALA A 27 10.10 -20.82 2.26
CA ALA A 27 9.84 -19.80 1.25
C ALA A 27 8.34 -19.50 1.06
N ARG A 28 7.44 -20.47 1.25
CA ARG A 28 5.99 -20.22 1.15
C ARG A 28 5.48 -19.43 2.34
N GLU A 29 6.05 -19.64 3.52
CA GLU A 29 5.69 -18.86 4.71
C GLU A 29 6.19 -17.43 4.60
N ALA A 30 7.44 -17.25 4.15
CA ALA A 30 8.03 -15.93 3.87
C ALA A 30 7.15 -15.11 2.91
N ILE A 31 6.73 -15.72 1.79
CA ILE A 31 5.83 -15.06 0.83
C ILE A 31 4.47 -14.75 1.46
N ARG A 32 3.93 -15.63 2.30
CA ARG A 32 2.65 -15.40 2.98
C ARG A 32 2.73 -14.23 3.95
N MET A 33 3.79 -14.15 4.75
CA MET A 33 4.07 -13.02 5.64
C MET A 33 4.14 -11.72 4.85
N LEU A 34 4.93 -11.69 3.78
CA LEU A 34 5.07 -10.49 2.95
C LEU A 34 3.74 -10.02 2.35
N LEU A 35 2.94 -10.95 1.82
CA LEU A 35 1.62 -10.62 1.26
C LEU A 35 0.64 -10.14 2.34
N HIS A 36 0.73 -10.69 3.54
CA HIS A 36 -0.07 -10.23 4.67
C HIS A 36 0.28 -8.79 5.05
N ASP A 37 1.57 -8.46 5.14
CA ASP A 37 2.02 -7.12 5.51
C ASP A 37 1.67 -6.08 4.43
N LEU A 38 1.79 -6.45 3.16
CA LEU A 38 1.31 -5.61 2.05
C LEU A 38 -0.20 -5.37 2.12
N ALA A 39 -0.99 -6.39 2.47
CA ALA A 39 -2.43 -6.24 2.62
C ALA A 39 -2.78 -5.32 3.79
N ALA A 40 -2.06 -5.42 4.92
CA ALA A 40 -2.21 -4.53 6.06
C ALA A 40 -1.87 -3.08 5.68
N LEU A 41 -0.75 -2.86 4.99
CA LEU A 41 -0.34 -1.54 4.51
C LEU A 41 -1.35 -0.95 3.53
N ALA A 42 -1.88 -1.76 2.61
CA ALA A 42 -2.92 -1.33 1.67
C ALA A 42 -4.23 -0.97 2.39
N ALA A 43 -4.62 -1.73 3.41
CA ALA A 43 -5.81 -1.46 4.22
C ALA A 43 -5.66 -0.19 5.05
N ASP A 44 -4.45 0.08 5.55
CA ASP A 44 -4.13 1.32 6.27
C ASP A 44 -4.08 2.52 5.33
N ALA A 45 -3.49 2.37 4.14
CA ALA A 45 -3.51 3.38 3.09
C ALA A 45 -4.95 3.75 2.72
N GLN A 46 -5.82 2.77 2.47
CA GLN A 46 -7.24 2.98 2.19
C GLN A 46 -7.96 3.73 3.33
N ARG A 47 -7.62 3.45 4.59
CA ARG A 47 -8.18 4.16 5.76
C ARG A 47 -7.63 5.57 5.91
N GLN A 48 -6.38 5.81 5.52
CA GLN A 48 -5.74 7.14 5.56
C GLN A 48 -6.19 8.05 4.41
N VAL A 49 -6.76 7.51 3.33
CA VAL A 49 -7.46 8.33 2.33
C VAL A 49 -8.79 8.78 2.93
N SER A 50 -8.76 9.92 3.61
CA SER A 50 -9.98 10.64 3.95
C SER A 50 -10.71 11.00 2.65
N ASN A 51 -11.89 10.45 2.42
CA ASN A 51 -12.84 10.96 1.41
C ASN A 51 -13.33 12.39 1.74
N GLY A 52 -12.75 13.05 2.74
CA GLY A 52 -13.10 14.35 3.30
C GLY A 52 -12.71 15.58 2.47
N TYR A 53 -12.51 15.44 1.15
CA TYR A 53 -12.59 16.60 0.25
C TYR A 53 -13.81 16.51 -0.65
N LEU A 54 -14.98 16.43 -0.02
CA LEU A 54 -16.18 17.00 -0.62
C LEU A 54 -15.95 18.51 -0.69
N ARG A 55 -15.40 18.97 -1.82
CA ARG A 55 -15.42 20.37 -2.24
C ARG A 55 -16.89 20.79 -2.17
N GLY A 56 -17.26 21.49 -1.10
CA GLY A 56 -18.62 21.94 -0.90
C GLY A 56 -19.04 22.70 -2.14
N PHE A 57 -20.03 22.19 -2.87
CA PHE A 57 -20.82 23.03 -3.74
C PHE A 57 -21.63 23.92 -2.80
N THR A 58 -20.97 25.00 -2.32
CA THR A 58 -21.63 26.07 -1.59
C THR A 58 -22.80 26.51 -2.45
N THR A 59 -23.97 26.39 -1.87
CA THR A 59 -25.24 26.65 -2.50
C THR A 59 -25.37 28.15 -2.71
N TRP A 60 -25.26 28.62 -3.95
CA TRP A 60 -25.71 29.97 -4.29
C TRP A 60 -27.11 29.86 -4.90
N LYS A 61 -28.12 29.80 -4.01
CA LYS A 61 -29.50 30.11 -4.40
C LYS A 61 -29.54 31.59 -4.78
N ARG A 62 -29.58 31.89 -6.08
CA ARG A 62 -29.89 33.22 -6.58
C ARG A 62 -31.40 33.43 -6.48
N VAL A 63 -31.80 34.24 -5.51
CA VAL A 63 -33.13 34.85 -5.46
C VAL A 63 -33.05 36.13 -6.27
N VAL A 64 -33.61 36.12 -7.49
CA VAL A 64 -34.21 37.28 -8.16
C VAL A 64 -35.38 36.76 -8.98
#